data_AF-A0A6L9S5W6-F1
#
_entry.id   AF-A0A6L9S5W6-F1
#
_cell.length_a   1.000
_cell.length_b   1.000
_cell.length_c   1.000
_cell.angle_alpha   90.00
_cell.angle_beta   90.00
_cell.angle_gamma   90.00
#
_symmetry.space_group_name_H-M   'P 1'
#
loop_
_entity.id
_entity.type
_entity.pdbx_description
1 polymer ?
#
loop_
_entity_poly.entity_id
_entity_poly.type
_entity_poly.pdbx_seq_one_letter_code
_entity_poly.pdbx_strand_id
1 'polypeptide(L)'
;MDRDKPPDAELQQEWLRQNNLMYGALMGVGVVMVQPFLTASTLDTSAKVSVIAFAVAIPLLSALVLVNQQENFRRRATSSVTVAAAKAIAMGAAITGVVAGFWHISWIAGVTILASGLVATGVHSAGYVRLEHDSDSGS
;
A
#
# COMPACT_ATOMS: atom_id res chain seq x y z
N MET A 1 -3.78 6.64 36.97
CA MET A 1 -5.16 6.94 36.55
C MET A 1 -5.22 6.62 35.06
N ASP A 2 -5.13 5.33 34.72
CA ASP A 2 -4.86 4.89 33.34
C ASP A 2 -5.33 3.44 33.14
N ARG A 3 -6.65 3.22 33.27
CA ARG A 3 -7.29 1.92 33.05
C ARG A 3 -8.74 2.11 32.63
N ASP A 4 -8.96 2.60 31.41
CA ASP A 4 -10.23 2.46 30.68
C ASP A 4 -10.09 2.96 29.22
N LYS A 5 -9.09 2.45 28.49
CA LYS A 5 -9.12 2.52 27.04
C LYS A 5 -9.69 1.18 26.55
N PRO A 6 -10.86 1.15 25.90
CA PRO A 6 -11.43 -0.11 25.45
C PRO A 6 -10.43 -0.81 24.52
N PRO A 7 -10.23 -2.13 24.64
CA PRO A 7 -9.28 -2.90 23.81
C PRO A 7 -9.39 -2.59 22.31
N ASP A 8 -10.62 -2.31 21.86
CA ASP A 8 -10.96 -1.97 20.48
C ASP A 8 -10.29 -0.67 19.99
N ALA A 9 -10.07 0.30 20.87
CA ALA A 9 -9.47 1.59 20.50
C ALA A 9 -7.95 1.48 20.29
N GLU A 10 -7.27 0.58 21.00
CA GLU A 10 -5.84 0.33 20.79
C GLU A 10 -5.61 -0.49 19.52
N LEU A 11 -6.43 -1.52 19.29
CA LEU A 11 -6.44 -2.30 18.05
C LEU A 11 -6.67 -1.42 16.81
N GLN A 12 -7.67 -0.54 16.84
CA GLN A 12 -7.92 0.41 15.74
C GLN A 12 -6.73 1.35 15.49
N GLN A 13 -6.11 1.85 16.56
CA GLN A 13 -4.98 2.77 16.45
C GLN A 13 -3.75 2.10 15.82
N GLU A 14 -3.46 0.84 16.19
CA GLU A 14 -2.37 0.08 15.58
C GLU A 14 -2.66 -0.25 14.11
N TRP A 15 -3.89 -0.66 13.77
CA TRP A 15 -4.28 -0.94 12.39
C TRP A 15 -4.17 0.30 11.49
N LEU A 16 -4.55 1.47 11.99
CA LEU A 16 -4.38 2.75 11.28
C LEU A 16 -2.91 3.13 11.11
N ARG A 17 -2.08 2.91 12.13
CA ARG A 17 -0.63 3.16 12.06
C ARG A 17 0.03 2.30 11.01
N GLN A 18 -0.31 1.01 10.95
CA GLN A 18 0.17 0.08 9.93
C GLN A 18 -0.23 0.52 8.51
N ASN A 19 -1.48 0.94 8.30
CA ASN A 19 -1.91 1.47 6.99
C ASN A 19 -1.14 2.74 6.60
N ASN A 20 -0.95 3.68 7.52
CA ASN A 20 -0.22 4.91 7.23
C ASN A 20 1.24 4.64 6.87
N LEU A 21 1.88 3.69 7.57
CA LEU A 21 3.23 3.24 7.24
C LEU A 21 3.27 2.61 5.84
N MET A 22 2.30 1.76 5.51
CA MET A 22 2.22 1.14 4.19
C MET A 22 2.01 2.19 3.08
N TYR A 23 1.07 3.12 3.24
CA TYR A 23 0.81 4.17 2.26
C TYR A 23 2.01 5.10 2.08
N GLY A 24 2.64 5.50 3.20
CA GLY A 24 3.84 6.32 3.19
C GLY A 24 5.02 5.63 2.52
N ALA A 25 5.24 4.34 2.80
CA ALA A 25 6.28 3.54 2.15
C ALA A 25 6.04 3.43 0.63
N LEU A 26 4.81 3.14 0.22
CA LEU A 26 4.46 3.02 -1.21
C LEU A 26 4.66 4.34 -1.95
N MET A 27 4.31 5.46 -1.32
CA MET A 27 4.55 6.79 -1.87
C MET A 27 6.05 7.08 -2.00
N GLY A 28 6.84 6.78 -0.97
CA GLY A 28 8.29 6.96 -0.98
C GLY A 28 8.96 6.14 -2.09
N VAL A 29 8.57 4.87 -2.25
CA VAL A 29 9.03 4.02 -3.35
C VAL A 29 8.69 4.64 -4.71
N GLY A 30 7.45 5.13 -4.87
CA GLY A 30 7.03 5.80 -6.11
C GLY A 30 7.88 7.02 -6.44
N VAL A 31 8.16 7.89 -5.47
CA VAL A 31 9.00 9.08 -5.66
C VAL A 31 10.41 8.68 -6.12
N VAL A 32 11.05 7.72 -5.46
CA VAL A 32 12.40 7.24 -5.79
C VAL A 32 12.41 6.58 -7.18
N MET A 33 11.40 5.77 -7.51
CA MET A 33 11.30 5.10 -8.81
C MET A 33 11.11 6.06 -9.98
N VAL A 34 10.46 7.22 -9.77
CA VAL A 34 10.23 8.22 -10.83
C VAL A 34 11.49 9.06 -11.12
N GLN A 35 12.40 9.25 -10.14
CA GLN A 35 13.61 10.06 -10.32
C GLN A 35 14.44 9.72 -11.57
N PRO A 36 14.81 8.45 -11.85
CA PRO A 36 15.62 8.11 -13.03
C PRO A 36 14.91 8.45 -14.35
N PHE A 37 13.57 8.44 -14.38
CA PHE A 37 12.81 8.79 -15.58
C PHE A 37 12.82 10.29 -15.87
N LEU A 38 13.00 11.14 -14.86
CA LEU A 38 13.13 12.59 -15.05
C LEU A 38 14.48 12.98 -15.67
N THR A 39 15.49 12.12 -15.53
CA THR A 39 16.84 12.33 -16.06
C THR A 39 17.08 11.64 -17.40
N ALA A 40 16.17 10.77 -17.84
CA ALA A 40 16.30 10.02 -19.09
C ALA A 40 15.86 10.87 -20.29
N SER A 41 16.64 10.85 -21.37
CA SER A 41 16.35 11.56 -22.63
C SER A 41 15.28 10.87 -23.49
N THR A 42 15.05 9.58 -23.28
CA THR A 42 14.03 8.78 -23.99
C THR A 42 13.29 7.89 -23.00
N LEU A 43 11.95 8.03 -22.94
CA LEU A 43 11.10 7.14 -22.17
C LEU A 43 10.37 6.17 -23.10
N ASP A 44 10.58 4.87 -22.91
CA ASP A 44 9.76 3.85 -23.54
C ASP A 44 8.32 3.88 -23.02
N THR A 45 7.41 3.21 -23.73
CA THR A 45 5.99 3.13 -23.38
C THR A 45 5.78 2.66 -21.92
N SER A 46 6.56 1.70 -21.43
CA SER A 46 6.48 1.21 -20.06
C SER A 46 6.84 2.27 -19.00
N ALA A 47 7.86 3.09 -19.26
CA ALA A 47 8.23 4.19 -18.37
C ALA A 47 7.13 5.26 -18.28
N LYS A 48 6.51 5.60 -19.42
CA LYS A 48 5.38 6.54 -19.45
C LYS A 48 4.19 6.03 -18.62
N VAL A 49 3.84 4.74 -18.75
CA VAL A 49 2.78 4.12 -17.95
C VAL A 49 3.13 4.17 -16.46
N SER A 50 4.39 3.91 -16.09
CA SER A 50 4.84 3.99 -14.69
C SER A 50 4.67 5.40 -14.11
N VAL A 51 5.12 6.43 -14.82
CA VAL A 51 5.01 7.83 -14.39
C VAL A 51 3.55 8.26 -14.24
N ILE A 52 2.68 7.93 -15.20
CA ILE A 52 1.25 8.26 -15.12
C ILE A 52 0.60 7.56 -13.92
N ALA A 53 0.93 6.29 -13.70
CA ALA A 53 0.39 5.53 -12.59
C ALA A 53 0.81 6.11 -11.23
N PHE A 54 2.07 6.51 -11.07
CA PHE A 54 2.54 7.18 -9.85
C PHE A 54 2.00 8.59 -9.68
N ALA A 55 1.78 9.34 -10.77
CA ALA A 55 1.15 10.65 -10.73
C ALA A 55 -0.28 10.62 -10.16
N VAL A 56 -1.00 9.50 -10.34
CA VAL A 56 -2.32 9.26 -9.74
C VAL A 56 -2.21 8.68 -8.33
N ALA A 57 -1.28 7.73 -8.12
CA ALA A 57 -1.13 7.05 -6.84
C ALA A 57 -0.67 7.99 -5.72
N ILE A 58 0.32 8.86 -5.98
CA ILE A 58 0.92 9.72 -4.94
C ILE A 58 -0.12 10.66 -4.31
N PRO A 59 -0.92 11.44 -5.07
CA PRO A 59 -1.95 12.31 -4.49
C PRO A 59 -3.04 11.53 -3.75
N LEU A 60 -3.47 10.38 -4.29
CA LEU A 60 -4.51 9.56 -3.66
C LEU A 60 -4.02 8.94 -2.35
N LEU A 61 -2.80 8.41 -2.30
CA LEU A 61 -2.18 7.90 -1.08
C LEU A 61 -2.01 9.01 -0.04
N SER A 62 -1.62 10.22 -0.47
CA SER A 62 -1.51 11.39 0.42
C SER A 62 -2.85 11.77 1.03
N ALA A 63 -3.90 11.83 0.21
CA ALA A 63 -5.25 12.08 0.67
C ALA A 63 -5.72 10.99 1.66
N LEU A 64 -5.42 9.72 1.42
CA LEU A 64 -5.75 8.61 2.32
C LEU A 64 -5.01 8.71 3.66
N VAL A 65 -3.73 9.10 3.66
CA VAL A 65 -2.97 9.36 4.91
C VAL A 65 -3.61 10.50 5.70
N LEU A 66 -4.00 11.59 5.03
CA LEU A 66 -4.68 12.72 5.68
C LEU A 66 -6.04 12.32 6.24
N VAL A 67 -6.83 11.53 5.50
CA VAL A 67 -8.12 11.00 5.98
C VAL A 67 -7.92 10.10 7.19
N ASN A 68 -6.98 9.14 7.14
CA ASN A 68 -6.66 8.28 8.28
C ASN A 68 -6.20 9.10 9.50
N GLN A 69 -5.40 10.16 9.31
CA GLN A 69 -5.03 11.06 10.40
C GLN A 69 -6.24 11.81 10.98
N GLN A 70 -7.18 12.25 10.14
CA GLN A 70 -8.40 12.90 10.61
C GLN A 70 -9.33 11.95 11.38
N GLU A 71 -9.46 10.69 10.94
CA GLU A 71 -10.21 9.66 11.66
C GLU A 71 -9.61 9.40 13.05
N ASN A 72 -8.28 9.31 13.14
CA ASN A 72 -7.56 9.17 14.41
C ASN A 72 -7.80 10.37 15.35
N PHE A 73 -7.81 11.60 14.79
CA PHE A 73 -8.02 12.81 15.59
C PHE A 73 -9.48 12.97 16.05
N ARG A 74 -10.45 12.48 15.28
CA ARG A 74 -11.89 12.65 15.56
C ARG A 74 -12.58 11.44 16.19
N ARG A 75 -11.90 10.29 16.36
CA ARG A 75 -12.46 9.01 16.88
C ARG A 75 -13.81 8.63 16.22
N ARG A 76 -13.98 8.96 14.95
CA ARG A 76 -15.15 8.57 14.14
C ARG A 76 -14.65 8.08 12.79
N ALA A 77 -14.87 6.80 12.52
CA ALA A 77 -14.62 6.20 11.22
C ALA A 77 -15.68 6.73 10.24
N THR A 78 -15.25 7.46 9.21
CA THR A 78 -16.07 7.71 8.05
C THR A 78 -15.78 6.58 7.06
N SER A 79 -16.55 5.49 7.17
CA SER A 79 -16.54 4.36 6.23
C SER A 79 -17.19 4.72 4.89
N SER A 80 -16.74 5.80 4.26
CA SER A 80 -17.28 6.20 2.96
C SER A 80 -16.78 5.25 1.87
N VAL A 81 -17.70 4.72 1.07
CA VAL A 81 -17.43 3.90 -0.12
C VAL A 81 -16.41 4.58 -1.05
N THR A 82 -16.41 5.92 -1.07
CA THR A 82 -15.45 6.72 -1.84
C THR A 82 -14.00 6.52 -1.37
N VAL A 83 -13.76 6.38 -0.07
CA VAL A 83 -12.43 6.14 0.51
C VAL A 83 -11.94 4.74 0.17
N ALA A 84 -12.83 3.74 0.22
CA ALA A 84 -12.52 2.38 -0.18
C ALA A 84 -12.17 2.28 -1.67
N ALA A 85 -12.95 2.92 -2.54
CA ALA A 85 -12.67 2.99 -3.98
C ALA A 85 -11.34 3.73 -4.25
N ALA A 86 -11.12 4.88 -3.60
CA ALA A 86 -9.86 5.63 -3.72
C ALA A 86 -8.65 4.78 -3.29
N LYS A 87 -8.77 4.02 -2.19
CA LYS A 87 -7.74 3.10 -1.72
C LYS A 87 -7.43 2.01 -2.75
N ALA A 88 -8.45 1.37 -3.31
CA ALA A 88 -8.26 0.34 -4.32
C ALA A 88 -7.57 0.90 -5.59
N ILE A 89 -8.00 2.06 -6.06
CA ILE A 89 -7.39 2.74 -7.21
C ILE A 89 -5.95 3.14 -6.91
N ALA A 90 -5.68 3.72 -5.74
CA ALA A 90 -4.35 4.15 -5.35
C ALA A 90 -3.36 2.99 -5.26
N MET A 91 -3.77 1.88 -4.63
CA MET A 91 -2.96 0.67 -4.53
C MET A 91 -2.72 0.03 -5.90
N GLY A 92 -3.78 -0.11 -6.70
CA GLY A 92 -3.67 -0.67 -8.05
C GLY A 92 -2.76 0.15 -8.95
N ALA A 93 -2.88 1.48 -8.91
CA ALA A 93 -2.02 2.40 -9.64
C ALA A 93 -0.55 2.30 -9.16
N ALA A 94 -0.31 2.27 -7.84
CA ALA A 94 1.05 2.14 -7.32
C ALA A 94 1.70 0.81 -7.71
N ILE A 95 0.99 -0.32 -7.60
CA ILE A 95 1.50 -1.63 -8.02
C ILE A 95 1.80 -1.65 -9.51
N THR A 96 0.88 -1.13 -10.33
CA THR A 96 1.06 -1.03 -11.78
C THR A 96 2.28 -0.15 -12.11
N GLY A 97 2.45 0.96 -11.39
CA GLY A 97 3.60 1.86 -11.53
C GLY A 97 4.92 1.16 -11.24
N VAL A 98 4.99 0.39 -10.15
CA VAL A 98 6.16 -0.41 -9.80
C VAL A 98 6.46 -1.44 -10.88
N VAL A 99 5.48 -2.26 -11.27
CA VAL A 99 5.67 -3.32 -12.26
C VAL A 99 6.13 -2.75 -13.60
N ALA A 100 5.49 -1.68 -14.08
CA ALA A 100 5.85 -1.02 -15.33
C ALA A 100 7.26 -0.40 -15.28
N GLY A 101 7.67 0.15 -14.13
CA GLY A 101 9.01 0.69 -13.92
C GLY A 101 10.09 -0.38 -14.02
N PHE A 102 9.89 -1.53 -13.37
CA PHE A 102 10.81 -2.68 -13.48
C PHE A 102 10.84 -3.28 -14.89
N TRP A 103 9.70 -3.31 -15.57
CA TRP A 103 9.61 -3.78 -16.95
C TRP A 103 10.38 -2.92 -17.94
N HIS A 104 10.52 -1.62 -17.65
CA HIS A 104 11.36 -0.72 -18.46
C HIS A 104 12.86 -0.99 -18.28
N ILE A 105 13.30 -1.40 -17.08
CA ILE A 105 14.71 -1.73 -16.82
C ILE A 105 15.09 -3.08 -17.45
N SER A 106 14.33 -4.13 -17.15
CA SER A 106 14.44 -5.40 -17.87
C SER A 106 13.16 -6.24 -17.69
N TRP A 107 12.78 -6.96 -18.74
CA TRP A 107 11.71 -7.95 -18.70
C TRP A 107 11.86 -8.95 -17.53
N ILE A 108 13.10 -9.39 -17.26
CA ILE A 108 13.40 -10.36 -16.18
C ILE A 108 13.11 -9.76 -14.81
N ALA A 109 13.43 -8.48 -14.58
CA ALA A 109 13.12 -7.80 -13.34
C ALA A 109 11.60 -7.67 -13.12
N GLY A 110 10.84 -7.42 -14.20
CA GLY A 110 9.38 -7.43 -14.18
C GLY A 110 8.79 -8.78 -13.75
N VAL A 111 9.28 -9.89 -14.29
CA VAL A 111 8.83 -11.24 -13.88
C VAL A 111 9.24 -11.55 -12.43
N THR A 112 10.44 -11.15 -12.03
CA THR A 112 10.97 -11.41 -10.68
C THR A 112 10.13 -10.72 -9.61
N ILE A 113 9.71 -9.47 -9.84
CA ILE A 113 8.88 -8.74 -8.88
C ILE A 113 7.46 -9.31 -8.79
N LEU A 114 6.89 -9.77 -9.91
CA LEU A 114 5.58 -10.44 -9.92
C LEU A 114 5.64 -11.80 -9.19
N ALA A 115 6.66 -12.60 -9.47
CA ALA A 115 6.84 -13.90 -8.82
C ALA A 115 7.05 -13.75 -7.31
N SER A 116 7.91 -12.82 -6.89
CA SER A 116 8.14 -12.55 -5.45
C SER A 116 6.91 -11.96 -4.77
N GLY A 117 6.15 -11.09 -5.43
CA GLY A 117 4.88 -10.56 -4.90
C GLY A 117 3.83 -11.66 -4.70
N LEU A 118 3.73 -12.61 -5.62
CA LEU A 118 2.83 -13.76 -5.48
C LEU A 118 3.24 -14.66 -4.32
N VAL A 119 4.54 -14.95 -4.19
CA VAL A 119 5.08 -15.72 -3.06
C VAL A 119 4.82 -15.02 -1.74
N ALA A 120 5.07 -13.71 -1.65
CA ALA A 120 4.81 -12.93 -0.44
C ALA A 120 3.33 -12.96 -0.04
N THR A 121 2.43 -12.83 -1.02
CA THR A 121 0.97 -12.95 -0.79
C THR A 121 0.60 -14.34 -0.30
N GLY A 122 1.19 -15.39 -0.90
CA GLY A 122 0.98 -16.78 -0.48
C GLY A 122 1.46 -17.05 0.95
N VAL A 123 2.63 -16.53 1.33
CA VAL A 123 3.17 -16.62 2.69
C VAL A 123 2.27 -15.88 3.69
N HIS A 124 1.77 -14.70 3.33
CA HIS A 124 0.86 -13.94 4.20
C HIS A 124 -0.46 -14.68 4.43
N SER A 125 -1.03 -15.25 3.36
CA SER A 125 -2.25 -16.07 3.44
C SER A 125 -2.05 -17.32 4.32
N ALA A 126 -0.95 -18.05 4.10
CA ALA A 126 -0.62 -19.23 4.90
C ALA A 126 -0.33 -18.88 6.38
N GLY A 127 0.28 -17.73 6.64
CA GLY A 127 0.51 -17.21 7.99
C GLY A 127 -0.79 -16.90 8.74
N TYR A 128 -1.77 -16.29 8.06
CA TYR A 128 -3.10 -16.01 8.64
C TYR A 128 -3.86 -17.29 8.98
N VAL A 129 -3.90 -18.26 8.05
CA VAL A 129 -4.61 -19.54 8.25
C VAL A 129 -4.03 -20.33 9.44
N ARG A 130 -2.73 -20.21 9.69
CA ARG A 130 -2.08 -20.90 10.81
C ARG A 130 -2.36 -20.26 12.17
N LEU A 131 -2.51 -18.93 12.21
CA LEU A 131 -2.90 -18.22 13.43
C LEU A 131 -4.34 -18.52 13.84
N GLU A 132 -5.25 -18.71 12.88
CA GLU A 132 -6.63 -19.15 13.16
C GLU A 132 -6.65 -20.59 13.73
N HIS A 133 -5.84 -21.50 13.17
CA HIS A 133 -5.74 -22.88 13.68
C HIS A 133 -5.15 -22.99 15.10
N ASP A 134 -4.16 -22.18 15.44
CA ASP A 134 -3.56 -22.18 16.79
C ASP A 134 -4.47 -21.52 17.83
N SER A 135 -5.38 -20.63 17.40
CA SER A 135 -6.37 -19.98 18.27
C SER A 135 -7.55 -20.91 18.62
N ASP A 136 -7.97 -21.76 17.69
CA ASP A 136 -9.08 -22.72 17.86
C ASP A 136 -8.66 -24.01 18.59
N SER A 137 -7.37 -24.35 18.58
CA SER A 137 -6.85 -25.55 19.27
C SER A 137 -6.37 -25.28 20.70
N GLY A 138 -6.40 -24.01 21.14
CA GLY A 138 -5.98 -23.55 22.46
C GLY A 138 -7.10 -23.22 23.45
N SER A 139 -8.38 -23.45 23.09
CA SER A 139 -9.54 -23.23 23.99
C SER A 139 -10.01 -24.49 24.70
#